data_AF-C9J205-F1
#
_entry.id   AF-C9J205-F1
#
_cell.length_a   1.000
_cell.length_b   1.000
_cell.length_c   1.000
_cell.angle_alpha   90.00
_cell.angle_beta   90.00
_cell.angle_gamma   90.00
#
_symmetry.space_group_name_H-M   'P 1'
#
loop_
_entity.id
_entity.type
_entity.pdbx_description
1 polymer ?
#
loop_
_entity_poly.entity_id
_entity_poly.type
_entity_poly.pdbx_seq_one_letter_code
_entity_poly.pdbx_strand_id
1 'polypeptide(L)'
;MWSWKCLLFWAVLVTATLCTARPSPTLPEQAQPWGAPVEVESFLVHPGDLLQLRCRLRDDVQSINWLRDGVQLAESNRTRITGEEVEVQDSVPADSGLYACVTSSP
;
A
#
# COMPACT_ATOMS: atom_id res chain seq x y z
N MET A 1 29.26 18.79 59.17
CA MET A 1 27.93 18.17 58.98
C MET A 1 27.26 18.81 57.76
N TRP A 2 27.66 18.45 56.53
CA TRP A 2 27.08 19.05 55.31
C TRP A 2 27.11 18.13 54.07
N SER A 3 27.80 16.98 54.10
CA SER A 3 27.94 16.19 52.86
C SER A 3 26.69 15.38 52.47
N TRP A 4 25.89 14.90 53.42
CA TRP A 4 24.78 13.98 53.10
C TRP A 4 23.61 14.68 52.39
N LYS A 5 23.24 15.87 52.84
CA LYS A 5 22.12 16.64 52.26
C LYS A 5 22.46 17.10 50.83
N CYS A 6 23.72 17.45 50.57
CA CYS A 6 24.18 17.78 49.22
C CYS A 6 24.20 16.57 48.29
N LEU A 7 24.66 15.41 48.77
CA LEU A 7 24.69 14.19 47.97
C LEU A 7 23.27 13.75 47.56
N LEU A 8 22.31 13.83 48.49
CA LEU A 8 20.91 13.55 48.17
C LEU A 8 20.31 14.55 47.17
N PHE A 9 20.62 15.83 47.30
CA PHE A 9 20.14 16.86 46.37
C PHE A 9 20.70 16.66 44.96
N TRP A 10 21.99 16.33 44.85
CA TRP A 10 22.63 15.99 43.58
C TRP A 10 22.04 14.72 42.96
N ALA A 11 21.78 13.69 43.77
CA ALA A 11 21.16 12.46 43.28
C ALA A 11 19.76 12.72 42.68
N VAL A 12 18.93 13.53 43.35
CA VAL A 12 17.59 13.89 42.85
C VAL A 12 17.68 14.71 41.57
N LEU A 13 18.59 15.69 41.48
CA LEU A 13 18.78 16.50 40.27
C LEU A 13 19.23 15.66 39.06
N VAL A 14 20.10 14.65 39.28
CA VAL A 14 20.53 13.72 38.22
C VAL A 14 19.38 12.81 37.76
N THR A 15 18.52 12.36 38.66
CA THR A 15 17.35 11.55 38.26
C THR A 15 16.32 12.36 37.46
N ALA A 16 16.12 13.65 37.80
CA ALA A 16 15.16 14.50 37.12
C ALA A 16 15.58 14.84 35.68
N THR A 17 16.88 14.99 35.41
CA THR A 17 17.40 15.27 34.05
C THR A 17 17.40 14.05 33.14
N LEU A 18 17.50 12.83 33.68
CA LEU A 18 17.47 11.61 32.86
C LEU A 18 16.07 11.30 32.31
N CYS A 19 14.99 11.78 32.95
CA CYS A 19 13.62 11.49 32.56
C CYS A 19 13.09 12.34 31.38
N THR A 20 13.79 13.38 30.93
CA THR A 20 13.32 14.23 29.82
C THR A 20 13.70 13.69 28.43
N ALA A 21 14.57 12.68 28.36
CA ALA A 21 14.90 12.01 27.11
C ALA A 21 13.93 10.86 26.83
N ARG A 22 12.61 11.12 26.87
CA ARG A 22 11.65 10.23 26.20
C ARG A 22 11.73 10.53 24.71
N PRO A 23 12.26 9.63 23.87
CA PRO A 23 12.15 9.81 22.43
C PRO A 23 10.66 9.85 22.10
N SER A 24 10.23 10.84 21.32
CA SER A 24 8.89 10.83 20.74
C SER A 24 8.73 9.48 20.02
N PRO A 25 7.60 8.76 20.17
CA PRO A 25 7.36 7.59 19.35
C PRO A 25 7.19 8.09 17.93
N THR A 26 8.30 8.18 17.20
CA THR A 26 8.29 8.25 15.75
C THR A 26 7.54 7.01 15.31
N LEU A 27 6.31 7.22 14.86
CA LEU A 27 5.56 6.30 14.00
C LEU A 27 6.59 5.60 13.12
N PRO A 28 6.64 4.25 13.10
CA PRO A 28 7.65 3.55 12.33
C PRO A 28 7.63 4.16 10.94
N GLU A 29 8.74 4.81 10.58
CA GLU A 29 9.11 5.15 9.20
C GLU A 29 8.77 3.88 8.43
N GLN A 30 7.59 3.89 7.82
CA GLN A 30 7.04 2.75 7.14
C GLN A 30 7.96 2.65 5.95
N ALA A 31 8.95 1.75 6.08
CA ALA A 31 9.98 1.50 5.10
C ALA A 31 9.28 1.43 3.75
N GLN A 32 9.33 2.53 3.00
CA GLN A 32 8.71 2.61 1.70
C GLN A 32 9.60 1.71 0.85
N PRO A 33 9.13 0.51 0.47
CA PRO A 33 9.94 -0.39 -0.32
C PRO A 33 10.22 0.36 -1.62
N TRP A 34 11.45 0.26 -2.13
CA TRP A 34 11.89 0.93 -3.34
C TRP A 34 10.87 0.70 -4.48
N GLY A 35 10.03 1.70 -4.71
CA GLY A 35 8.85 1.61 -5.55
C GLY A 35 7.96 2.81 -5.29
N ALA A 36 7.51 3.49 -6.35
CA ALA A 36 6.56 4.59 -6.21
C ALA A 36 5.32 4.13 -5.42
N PRO A 37 4.64 5.02 -4.68
CA PRO A 37 3.34 4.69 -4.09
C PRO A 37 2.43 4.11 -5.17
N VAL A 38 1.91 2.90 -4.95
CA VAL A 38 0.92 2.31 -5.84
C VAL A 38 -0.34 3.15 -5.70
N GLU A 39 -0.64 3.97 -6.70
CA GLU A 39 -1.87 4.74 -6.76
C GLU A 39 -3.03 3.77 -7.05
N VAL A 40 -3.93 3.62 -6.09
CA VAL A 40 -5.10 2.73 -6.21
C VAL A 40 -6.30 3.57 -6.62
N GLU A 41 -6.89 3.25 -7.76
CA GLU A 41 -8.10 3.91 -8.27
C GLU A 41 -9.35 3.07 -7.92
N SER A 42 -10.38 3.70 -7.35
CA SER A 42 -11.62 3.03 -7.00
C SER A 42 -12.63 3.11 -8.14
N PHE A 43 -13.11 1.96 -8.61
CA PHE A 43 -14.15 1.86 -9.62
C PHE A 43 -15.46 1.34 -9.01
N LEU A 44 -16.56 2.04 -9.27
CA LEU A 44 -17.91 1.63 -8.89
C LEU A 44 -18.72 1.38 -10.15
N VAL A 45 -19.26 0.17 -10.28
CA VAL A 45 -20.04 -0.27 -11.44
C VAL A 45 -21.34 -0.89 -10.94
N HIS A 46 -22.46 -0.57 -11.59
CA HIS A 46 -23.75 -1.15 -11.22
C HIS A 46 -23.87 -2.56 -11.81
N PRO A 47 -24.54 -3.50 -11.12
CA PRO A 47 -24.75 -4.83 -11.66
C PRO A 47 -25.44 -4.79 -13.03
N GLY A 48 -24.91 -5.54 -13.99
CA GLY A 48 -25.36 -5.57 -15.39
C GLY A 48 -24.62 -4.59 -16.31
N ASP A 49 -23.88 -3.62 -15.78
CA ASP A 49 -23.09 -2.70 -16.59
C ASP A 49 -21.73 -3.32 -16.99
N LEU A 50 -21.09 -2.71 -17.99
CA LEU A 50 -19.72 -3.03 -18.42
C LEU A 50 -18.69 -2.45 -17.44
N LEU A 51 -17.86 -3.29 -16.86
CA LEU A 51 -16.65 -2.88 -16.13
C LEU A 51 -15.48 -2.83 -17.12
N GLN A 52 -14.86 -1.66 -17.25
CA GLN A 52 -13.70 -1.42 -18.12
C GLN A 52 -12.55 -0.87 -17.28
N LEU A 53 -11.40 -1.54 -17.31
CA LEU A 53 -10.21 -1.20 -16.54
C LEU A 53 -9.02 -1.04 -17.47
N ARG A 54 -8.25 0.03 -17.29
CA ARG A 54 -7.07 0.32 -18.10
C ARG A 54 -5.80 0.42 -17.25
N CYS A 55 -4.75 -0.29 -17.68
CA CYS A 55 -3.44 -0.22 -17.07
C CYS A 55 -2.66 1.00 -17.56
N ARG A 56 -2.04 1.74 -16.65
CA ARG A 56 -1.14 2.85 -16.99
C ARG A 56 0.27 2.29 -17.22
N LEU A 57 0.65 2.12 -18.49
CA LEU A 57 1.93 1.55 -18.88
C LEU A 57 3.03 2.61 -19.03
N ARG A 58 4.29 2.15 -18.93
CA ARG A 58 5.49 2.88 -19.34
C ARG A 58 5.95 2.38 -20.71
N ASP A 59 6.84 3.11 -21.36
CA ASP A 59 7.28 2.82 -22.74
C ASP A 59 8.06 1.48 -22.87
N ASP A 60 8.59 0.94 -21.77
CA ASP A 60 9.48 -0.21 -21.72
C ASP A 60 8.81 -1.54 -21.32
N VAL A 61 7.47 -1.63 -21.40
CA VAL A 61 6.73 -2.84 -21.00
C VAL A 61 6.83 -3.95 -22.06
N GLN A 62 7.32 -5.12 -21.66
CA GLN A 62 7.37 -6.32 -22.51
C GLN A 62 6.14 -7.22 -22.37
N SER A 63 5.62 -7.34 -21.14
CA SER A 63 4.45 -8.18 -20.87
C SER A 63 3.57 -7.55 -19.80
N ILE A 64 2.27 -7.82 -19.89
CA ILE A 64 1.25 -7.33 -18.96
C ILE A 64 0.45 -8.52 -18.48
N ASN A 65 0.24 -8.58 -17.18
CA ASN A 65 -0.49 -9.65 -16.56
C ASN A 65 -1.53 -9.12 -15.57
N TRP A 66 -2.79 -9.50 -15.76
CA TRP A 66 -3.88 -9.03 -14.92
C TRP A 66 -4.16 -10.00 -13.79
N LEU A 67 -4.33 -9.47 -12.58
CA LEU A 67 -4.70 -10.20 -11.38
C LEU A 67 -6.00 -9.64 -10.81
N ARG A 68 -6.82 -10.52 -10.25
CA ARG A 68 -7.95 -10.18 -9.38
C ARG A 68 -7.73 -10.83 -8.01
N ASP A 69 -7.66 -10.01 -6.97
CA ASP A 69 -7.37 -10.44 -5.59
C ASP A 69 -6.09 -11.30 -5.49
N GLY A 70 -5.09 -10.95 -6.30
CA GLY A 70 -3.80 -11.66 -6.38
C GLY A 70 -3.81 -12.93 -7.23
N VAL A 71 -4.96 -13.35 -7.76
CA VAL A 71 -5.09 -14.51 -8.65
C VAL A 71 -5.09 -14.07 -10.11
N GLN A 72 -4.42 -14.84 -10.96
CA GLN A 72 -4.43 -14.63 -12.41
C GLN A 72 -5.85 -14.46 -12.95
N LEU A 73 -6.14 -13.31 -13.57
CA LEU A 73 -7.40 -13.10 -14.26
C LEU A 73 -7.36 -13.91 -15.56
N ALA A 74 -8.42 -14.69 -15.78
CA ALA A 74 -8.60 -15.51 -16.97
C ALA A 74 -9.71 -14.93 -17.85
N GLU A 75 -9.54 -15.07 -19.17
CA GLU A 75 -10.61 -14.76 -20.12
C GLU A 75 -11.79 -15.73 -19.95
N SER A 76 -12.99 -15.21 -20.18
CA SER A 76 -14.23 -15.97 -20.09
C SER A 76 -15.23 -15.46 -21.13
N ASN A 77 -16.43 -16.04 -21.20
CA ASN A 77 -17.49 -15.51 -22.07
C ASN A 77 -17.85 -14.05 -21.75
N ARG A 78 -17.64 -13.61 -20.50
CA ARG A 78 -17.95 -12.24 -20.02
C ARG A 78 -16.71 -11.38 -19.87
N THR A 79 -15.53 -11.97 -19.72
CA THR A 79 -14.27 -11.27 -19.41
C THR A 79 -13.33 -11.34 -20.60
N ARG A 80 -12.98 -10.19 -21.15
CA ARG A 80 -12.01 -10.04 -22.25
C ARG A 80 -10.80 -9.27 -21.77
N ILE A 81 -9.60 -9.74 -22.12
CA ILE A 81 -8.33 -9.11 -21.75
C ILE A 81 -7.60 -8.70 -23.04
N THR A 82 -7.33 -7.40 -23.19
CA THR A 82 -6.63 -6.84 -24.35
C THR A 82 -5.32 -6.21 -23.89
N GLY A 83 -4.44 -7.00 -23.25
CA GLY A 83 -3.13 -6.55 -22.75
C GLY A 83 -3.23 -5.45 -21.70
N GLU A 84 -3.35 -4.19 -22.14
CA GLU A 84 -3.49 -3.00 -21.29
C GLU A 84 -4.90 -2.78 -20.74
N GLU A 85 -5.89 -3.53 -21.21
CA GLU A 85 -7.29 -3.32 -20.87
C GLU A 85 -8.02 -4.61 -20.49
N VAL A 86 -8.94 -4.52 -19.53
CA VAL A 86 -9.84 -5.60 -19.12
C VAL A 86 -11.27 -5.10 -19.23
N GLU A 87 -12.11 -5.90 -19.90
CA GLU A 87 -13.54 -5.68 -20.03
C GLU A 87 -14.30 -6.84 -19.39
N VAL A 88 -15.23 -6.54 -18.48
CA VAL A 88 -16.16 -7.52 -17.89
C VAL A 88 -17.60 -7.09 -18.19
N GLN A 89 -18.26 -7.85 -19.06
CA GLN A 89 -19.67 -7.64 -19.43
C GLN A 89 -20.62 -8.14 -18.33
N ASP A 90 -21.81 -7.53 -18.28
CA ASP A 90 -22.90 -7.89 -17.37
C ASP A 90 -22.46 -8.02 -15.91
N SER A 91 -21.69 -7.05 -15.39
CA SER A 91 -21.00 -7.15 -14.10
C SER A 91 -21.88 -7.66 -12.96
N VAL A 92 -21.34 -8.54 -12.12
CA VAL A 92 -22.03 -9.09 -10.94
C VAL A 92 -21.29 -8.72 -9.66
N PRO A 93 -21.94 -8.74 -8.48
CA PRO A 93 -21.26 -8.44 -7.22
C PRO A 93 -20.02 -9.30 -6.95
N ALA A 94 -19.98 -10.53 -7.46
CA ALA A 94 -18.84 -11.44 -7.36
C ALA A 94 -17.63 -11.04 -8.24
N ASP A 95 -17.80 -10.09 -9.15
CA ASP A 95 -16.69 -9.50 -9.92
C ASP A 95 -15.94 -8.43 -9.12
N SER A 96 -16.49 -7.98 -7.99
CA SER A 96 -15.83 -7.00 -7.11
C SER A 96 -14.54 -7.58 -6.53
N GLY A 97 -13.49 -6.77 -6.50
CA GLY A 97 -12.20 -7.17 -5.94
C GLY A 97 -11.11 -6.16 -6.30
N LEU A 98 -9.88 -6.45 -5.84
CA LEU A 98 -8.71 -5.67 -6.21
C LEU A 98 -8.18 -6.17 -7.55
N TYR A 99 -8.26 -5.32 -8.58
CA TYR A 99 -7.64 -5.58 -9.87
C TYR A 99 -6.25 -4.96 -9.91
N ALA A 100 -5.26 -5.73 -10.37
CA ALA A 100 -3.89 -5.25 -10.53
C ALA A 100 -3.35 -5.65 -11.90
N CYS A 101 -2.68 -4.71 -12.57
CA CYS A 101 -1.88 -5.00 -13.74
C CYS A 101 -0.40 -5.08 -13.35
N VAL A 102 0.21 -6.22 -13.63
CA VAL A 102 1.62 -6.49 -13.36
C VAL A 102 2.37 -6.45 -14.67
N THR A 103 3.33 -5.53 -14.80
CA THR A 103 4.13 -5.35 -16.01
C THR A 103 5.55 -5.86 -15.81
N SER A 104 6.14 -6.50 -16.82
CA SER A 104 7.57 -6.81 -16.84
C SER A 104 8.30 -5.89 -17.82
N SER A 105 9.36 -5.22 -17.37
CA SER A 105 10.34 -4.50 -18.20
C SER A 105 11.60 -5.36 -18.42
N PRO A 106 12.40 -5.09 -19.47
CA PRO A 106 13.69 -5.78 -19.71
C PRO A 106 14.70 -5.63 -18.58
#